data_AF-A0A1Q3N2G2-F1
#
_entry.id   AF-A0A1Q3N2G2-F1
#
_cell.length_a   1.000
_cell.length_b   1.000
_cell.length_c   1.000
_cell.angle_alpha   90.00
_cell.angle_beta   90.00
_cell.angle_gamma   90.00
#
_symmetry.space_group_name_H-M   'P 1'
#
loop_
_entity.id
_entity.type
_entity.pdbx_description
1 polymer ?
#
loop_
_entity_poly.entity_id
_entity_poly.type
_entity_poly.pdbx_seq_one_letter_code
_entity_poly.pdbx_strand_id
1 'polypeptide(L)' 'MINFRNLPEEDEPEDFYYDERGRFVMTAHYLLKRGYCCGNGCRHCPYDYKMVPEPGRTKLLEKRKAEQQQDNYYDDPDHE' A
#
# COMPACT_ATOMS: atom_id res chain seq x y z
N MET A 1 -10.32 39.97 4.61
CA MET A 1 -9.02 39.36 4.97
C MET A 1 -9.25 37.88 5.14
N ILE A 2 -8.87 37.08 4.14
CA ILE A 2 -9.01 35.62 4.21
C ILE A 2 -7.79 35.11 4.95
N ASN A 3 -7.99 34.32 6.01
CA ASN A 3 -6.91 33.86 6.89
C ASN A 3 -6.38 32.52 6.35
N PHE A 4 -5.25 32.55 5.62
CA PHE A 4 -4.66 31.45 4.87
C PHE A 4 -3.94 30.37 5.70
N ARG A 5 -4.11 30.34 7.03
CA ARG A 5 -3.21 29.59 7.92
C ARG A 5 -3.50 28.09 8.09
N ASN A 6 -4.57 27.54 7.51
CA ASN A 6 -5.00 26.15 7.77
C ASN A 6 -5.69 25.49 6.54
N LEU A 7 -5.17 25.68 5.33
CA LEU A 7 -5.54 24.79 4.21
C LEU A 7 -4.63 23.56 4.29
N PRO A 8 -5.17 22.33 4.26
CA PRO A 8 -4.33 21.14 4.09
C PRO A 8 -3.53 21.32 2.80
N GLU A 9 -2.21 21.16 2.87
CA GLU A 9 -1.32 21.31 1.72
C GLU A 9 -1.76 20.30 0.64
N GLU A 10 -2.02 20.77 -0.59
CA GLU A 10 -2.53 19.96 -1.71
C GLU A 10 -1.58 18.81 -2.10
N ASP A 11 -0.37 18.78 -1.53
CA ASP A 11 0.70 17.81 -1.81
C ASP A 11 0.76 16.64 -0.81
N GLU A 12 -0.09 16.59 0.23
CA GLU A 12 -0.07 15.45 1.16
C GLU A 12 -0.63 14.17 0.48
N PRO A 13 0.11 13.05 0.50
CA PRO A 13 -0.36 11.79 -0.06
C PRO A 13 -1.58 11.26 0.70
N GLU A 14 -2.57 10.77 -0.05
CA GLU A 14 -3.81 10.25 0.53
C GLU A 14 -3.56 9.05 1.46
N ASP A 15 -4.30 9.00 2.56
CA ASP A 15 -4.18 7.95 3.58
C ASP A 15 -4.86 6.62 3.16
N PHE A 16 -5.85 6.69 2.28
CA PHE A 16 -6.62 5.54 1.80
C PHE A 16 -7.28 5.83 0.46
N TYR A 17 -7.69 4.78 -0.25
CA TYR A 17 -8.53 4.86 -1.44
C TYR A 17 -9.50 3.67 -1.50
N TYR A 18 -10.49 3.76 -2.38
CA TYR A 18 -11.33 2.63 -2.75
C TYR A 18 -10.85 2.04 -4.06
N ASP A 19 -10.61 0.73 -4.10
CA ASP A 19 -10.26 0.07 -5.35
C ASP A 19 -11.47 -0.12 -6.28
N GLU A 20 -11.23 -0.63 -7.48
CA GLU A 20 -12.27 -0.89 -8.50
C GLU A 20 -13.39 -1.83 -8.01
N ARG A 21 -13.12 -2.59 -6.94
CA ARG A 21 -14.08 -3.52 -6.32
C ARG A 21 -14.78 -2.89 -5.11
N GLY A 22 -14.60 -1.61 -4.87
CA GLY A 22 -15.17 -0.86 -3.75
C GLY A 22 -14.57 -1.23 -2.39
N ARG A 23 -13.38 -1.85 -2.35
CA ARG A 23 -12.71 -2.22 -1.09
C ARG A 23 -11.93 -1.03 -0.56
N PHE A 24 -12.01 -0.81 0.75
CA PHE A 24 -11.20 0.17 1.45
C PHE A 24 -9.74 -0.29 1.54
N VAL A 25 -8.83 0.44 0.91
CA VAL A 25 -7.39 0.13 0.86
C VAL A 25 -6.58 1.27 1.47
N MET A 26 -5.84 0.96 2.53
CA MET A 26 -4.96 1.90 3.22
C MET A 26 -3.64 2.02 2.46
N THR A 27 -3.13 3.23 2.28
CA THR A 27 -1.87 3.48 1.58
C THR A 27 -0.67 3.15 2.49
N ALA A 28 0.51 2.99 1.87
CA ALA A 28 1.74 2.83 2.63
C ALA A 28 2.03 4.07 3.49
N HIS A 29 1.67 5.27 3.01
CA HIS A 29 1.83 6.52 3.75
C HIS A 29 1.10 6.48 5.09
N TYR A 30 -0.20 6.17 5.08
CA TYR A 30 -0.97 6.03 6.32
C TYR A 30 -0.37 4.97 7.26
N LEU A 31 0.02 3.82 6.71
CA LEU A 31 0.56 2.71 7.52
C LEU A 31 1.91 3.06 8.15
N LEU A 32 2.72 3.90 7.49
CA LEU A 32 3.94 4.49 8.04
C LEU A 32 3.62 5.52 9.12
N LYS A 33 2.67 6.43 8.87
CA LYS A 33 2.17 7.43 9.83
C LYS A 33 1.63 6.79 11.11
N ARG A 34 0.96 5.64 11.00
CA ARG A 34 0.49 4.83 12.14
C ARG A 34 1.64 4.26 12.98
N GLY A 35 2.82 4.03 12.38
CA GLY A 35 4.05 3.65 13.10
C GLY A 35 4.18 2.19 13.53
N TYR A 36 3.22 1.31 13.23
CA TYR A 36 3.34 -0.12 13.56
C TYR A 36 2.64 -1.07 12.59
N CYS A 37 3.13 -2.32 12.55
CA CYS A 37 2.51 -3.44 11.83
C CYS A 37 1.42 -4.05 12.72
N CYS A 38 0.17 -4.06 12.27
CA CYS A 38 -0.97 -4.56 13.05
C CYS A 38 -1.25 -6.06 12.87
N GLY A 39 -0.54 -6.75 11.96
CA GLY A 39 -0.77 -8.18 11.70
C GLY A 39 -2.00 -8.53 10.85
N ASN A 40 -2.67 -7.54 10.23
CA ASN A 40 -3.88 -7.77 9.44
C ASN A 40 -3.64 -8.14 7.96
N GLY A 41 -2.38 -8.22 7.51
CA GLY A 41 -2.08 -8.57 6.11
C GLY A 41 -2.50 -7.53 5.07
N CYS A 42 -2.37 -6.23 5.37
CA CYS A 42 -2.77 -5.14 4.46
C CYS A 42 -2.01 -5.15 3.12
N ARG A 43 -2.67 -4.78 2.01
CA ARG A 43 -2.08 -4.75 0.66
C ARG A 43 -0.75 -3.99 0.60
N HIS A 44 -0.73 -2.76 1.09
CA HIS A 44 0.43 -1.86 1.06
C HIS A 44 1.29 -1.91 2.33
N CYS A 45 1.39 -3.07 3.00
CA CYS A 45 2.10 -3.18 4.28
C CYS A 45 3.61 -2.82 4.12
N PRO A 46 4.08 -1.72 4.74
CA PRO A 46 5.49 -1.29 4.62
C PRO A 46 6.44 -2.05 5.57
N TYR A 47 5.91 -3.00 6.35
CA TYR A 47 6.65 -3.69 7.42
C TYR A 47 6.85 -5.20 7.14
N ASP A 48 6.71 -5.62 5.88
CA ASP A 48 6.86 -7.02 5.45
C ASP A 48 6.11 -8.03 6.32
N TYR A 49 4.89 -7.63 6.69
CA TYR A 49 3.96 -8.45 7.46
C TYR A 49 4.57 -8.98 8.77
N LYS A 50 5.52 -8.27 9.39
CA LYS A 50 6.28 -8.77 10.56
C LYS A 50 5.45 -9.26 11.76
N MET A 51 4.23 -8.76 11.92
CA MET A 51 3.31 -9.16 13.00
C MET A 51 2.25 -10.18 12.56
N VAL A 52 2.26 -10.62 11.30
CA VAL A 52 1.37 -11.69 10.83
C VAL A 52 2.00 -13.03 11.24
N PRO A 53 1.27 -13.92 11.95
CA PRO A 53 1.79 -15.24 12.30
C PRO A 53 2.04 -16.12 11.07
N GLU A 54 2.98 -17.05 11.18
CA GLU A 54 3.16 -18.10 10.16
C GLU A 54 2.00 -19.12 10.20
N PRO A 55 1.62 -19.69 9.05
CA PRO A 55 2.21 -19.53 7.72
C PRO A 55 1.68 -18.31 6.93
N GLY A 56 0.90 -17.43 7.58
CA GLY A 56 0.24 -16.31 6.92
C GLY A 56 1.22 -15.29 6.34
N ARG A 57 2.28 -14.96 7.07
CA ARG A 57 3.32 -14.04 6.60
C ARG A 57 4.03 -14.55 5.35
N THR A 58 4.48 -15.80 5.34
CA THR A 58 5.13 -16.39 4.16
C THR A 58 4.24 -16.33 2.93
N LYS A 59 2.97 -16.74 3.06
CA LYS A 59 1.98 -16.69 1.96
C LYS A 59 1.77 -15.27 1.40
N LEU A 60 1.72 -14.27 2.27
CA LEU A 60 1.54 -12.87 1.86
C LEU A 60 2.77 -12.33 1.12
N LEU A 61 3.97 -12.70 1.56
CA LEU A 61 5.22 -12.31 0.89
C LEU A 61 5.35 -12.96 -0.49
N GLU A 62 5.00 -14.25 -0.61
CA GLU A 62 4.96 -14.95 -1.90
C GLU A 62 3.97 -14.31 -2.85
N LYS A 63 2.74 -14.02 -2.37
CA LYS A 63 1.72 -13.34 -3.16
C LYS A 63 2.19 -11.97 -3.66
N ARG A 64 2.83 -11.16 -2.80
CA ARG A 64 3.37 -9.85 -3.20
C ARG A 64 4.42 -9.97 -4.30
N LYS A 65 5.32 -10.96 -4.20
CA LYS A 65 6.33 -11.21 -5.24
C LYS A 65 5.71 -11.62 -6.57
N ALA A 66 4.68 -12.48 -6.52
CA ALA A 66 3.97 -12.91 -7.73
C ALA A 66 3.23 -11.74 -8.42
N GLU A 67 2.59 -10.86 -7.64
CA GLU A 67 1.94 -9.65 -8.16
C GLU A 67 2.96 -8.69 -8.81
N GLN A 68 4.10 -8.44 -8.15
CA GLN A 68 5.16 -7.56 -8.68
C GLN A 68 5.85 -8.11 -9.94
N GLN A 69 5.93 -9.43 -10.09
CA GLN A 69 6.48 -10.05 -11.30
C GLN A 69 5.56 -9.90 -12.51
N GLN A 70 4.24 -9.79 -12.29
CA GLN A 70 3.28 -9.57 -13.36
C GLN A 70 3.38 -8.14 -13.93
N ASP A 71 3.63 -7.15 -13.08
CA ASP A 71 3.75 -5.76 -13.50
C ASP A 71 5.02 -5.53 -14.35
N ASN A 72 6.14 -6.18 -13.99
CA ASN A 72 7.41 -6.08 -14.71
C ASN A 72 7.42 -6.76 -16.10
N TYR A 73 6.36 -7.47 -16.49
CA TYR A 73 6.23 -8.11 -17.80
C TYR A 73 5.63 -7.19 -18.87
N TYR A 74 4.96 -6.10 -18.47
CA TYR A 74 4.28 -5.17 -19.40
C TYR A 74 5.07 -3.91 -19.74
N ASP A 75 6.21 -3.66 -19.08
CA ASP A 75 7.10 -2.53 -19.35
C ASP A 75 8.24 -2.88 -20.34
N ASP A 76 8.17 -4.03 -21.02
CA ASP A 76 9.14 -4.45 -22.05
C ASP A 76 8.61 -4.06 -23.46
N PRO A 77 9.22 -3.09 -24.17
CA PRO A 77 8.74 -2.62 -25.48
C PRO A 77 8.93 -3.63 -26.63
N ASP A 78 9.62 -4.75 -26.39
CA ASP A 78 9.97 -5.77 -27.40
C ASP A 78 9.19 -7.09 -27.20
N HIS A 79 7.95 -7.02 -26.72
CA HIS A 79 7.05 -8.18 -26.67
C HIS A 79 6.35 -8.40 -28.02
N GLU A 80 7.11 -8.85 -29.02
CA GLU A 80 6.61 -9.37 -30.32
C GLU A 80 6.08 -10.80 -30.19
#